data_AF-A0A2V9FFL1-F1
#
_entry.id   AF-A0A2V9FFL1-F1
#
_cell.length_a   1.000
_cell.length_b   1.000
_cell.length_c   1.000
_cell.angle_alpha   90.00
_cell.angle_beta   90.00
_cell.angle_gamma   90.00
#
_symmetry.space_group_name_H-M   'P 1'
#
loop_
_entity.id
_entity.type
_entity.pdbx_description
1 polymer ?
#
loop_
_entity_poly.entity_id
_entity_poly.type
_entity_poly.pdbx_seq_one_letter_code
_entity_poly.pdbx_strand_id
1 'polypeptide(L)'
;MSAKKLERLRAFFRFAQKRKWVAENPALDLKAPKISLCPTLPFSREEMVLILAATDQYKEEMPSHGIENGRRIRGLVLLLRYSGMRIGDAVNFSTDRLEGSRLFLYTQKTGVPVNTILPEFVLSALETTPKVKEKFFFWGNSGILVGE
;
A
#
# COMPACT_ATOMS: atom_id res chain seq x y z
N MET A 1 -23.77 15.68 2.76
CA MET A 1 -22.39 16.25 2.75
C MET A 1 -21.44 15.18 3.27
N SER A 2 -20.30 14.91 2.62
CA SER A 2 -19.32 13.89 3.10
C SER A 2 -18.67 14.34 4.41
N ALA A 3 -18.39 13.42 5.35
CA ALA A 3 -17.77 13.75 6.65
C ALA A 3 -16.45 14.52 6.49
N LYS A 4 -15.63 14.16 5.48
CA LYS A 4 -14.38 14.85 5.17
C LYS A 4 -14.59 16.27 4.64
N LYS A 5 -15.68 16.52 3.91
CA LYS A 5 -16.03 17.88 3.45
C LYS A 5 -16.41 18.76 4.64
N LEU A 6 -17.22 18.24 5.57
CA LEU A 6 -17.59 18.97 6.78
C LEU A 6 -16.39 19.23 7.71
N GLU A 7 -15.49 18.25 7.86
CA GLU A 7 -14.24 18.40 8.62
C GLU A 7 -13.39 19.56 8.08
N ARG A 8 -13.20 19.60 6.75
CA ARG A 8 -12.47 20.68 6.06
C ARG A 8 -13.16 22.03 6.20
N LEU A 9 -14.49 22.07 6.05
CA LEU A 9 -15.27 23.29 6.20
C LEU A 9 -15.16 23.88 7.62
N ARG A 10 -15.28 23.03 8.65
CA ARG A 10 -15.07 23.42 10.04
C ARG A 10 -13.65 23.93 10.28
N ALA A 11 -12.64 23.28 9.70
CA ALA A 11 -11.25 23.71 9.81
C ALA A 11 -11.00 25.08 9.16
N PHE A 12 -11.59 25.33 7.99
CA PHE A 12 -11.53 26.61 7.30
C PHE A 12 -12.14 27.74 8.14
N PHE A 13 -13.35 27.55 8.66
CA PHE A 13 -13.98 28.58 9.49
C PHE A 13 -13.28 28.78 10.85
N ARG A 14 -12.66 27.74 11.43
CA ARG A 14 -11.75 27.91 12.58
C ARG A 14 -10.59 28.84 12.25
N PHE A 15 -10.00 28.70 11.06
CA PHE A 15 -8.93 29.60 10.61
C PHE A 15 -9.45 31.04 10.41
N ALA A 16 -10.59 31.21 9.72
CA ALA A 16 -11.19 32.52 9.47
C ALA A 16 -11.57 33.26 10.78
N GLN A 17 -12.13 32.53 11.76
CA GLN A 17 -12.45 33.07 13.08
C GLN A 17 -11.18 33.48 13.84
N LYS A 18 -10.10 32.67 13.81
CA LYS A 18 -8.81 33.03 14.43
C LYS A 18 -8.21 34.30 13.82
N ARG A 19 -8.47 34.56 12.54
CA ARG A 19 -8.07 35.78 11.81
C ARG A 19 -9.06 36.94 11.98
N LYS A 20 -10.16 36.74 12.73
CA LYS A 20 -11.24 37.72 12.94
C LYS A 20 -11.93 38.15 11.63
N TRP A 21 -11.93 37.31 10.61
CA TRP A 21 -12.66 37.57 9.35
C TRP A 21 -14.16 37.29 9.50
N VAL A 22 -14.49 36.38 10.41
CA VAL A 22 -15.84 36.03 10.80
C VAL A 22 -15.90 36.02 12.34
N ALA A 23 -17.05 36.38 12.91
CA ALA A 23 -17.25 36.39 14.36
C ALA A 23 -17.34 34.95 14.92
N GLU A 24 -18.01 34.07 14.17
CA GLU A 24 -18.32 32.71 14.60
C GLU A 24 -18.14 31.69 13.46
N ASN A 25 -18.19 30.41 13.82
CA ASN A 25 -18.01 29.30 12.89
C ASN A 25 -19.36 28.64 12.56
N PRO A 26 -20.00 28.99 11.42
CA PRO A 26 -21.33 28.48 11.07
C PRO A 26 -21.33 26.97 10.73
N ALA A 27 -20.15 26.36 10.51
CA ALA A 27 -20.05 24.95 10.19
C ALA A 27 -20.14 24.04 11.44
N LEU A 28 -20.15 24.60 12.64
CA LEU A 28 -20.34 23.84 13.88
C LEU A 28 -21.77 23.28 14.00
N ASP A 29 -22.76 24.05 13.60
CA ASP A 29 -24.19 23.67 13.69
C ASP A 29 -24.60 22.61 12.68
N LEU A 30 -23.80 22.42 11.63
CA LEU A 30 -24.02 21.37 10.66
C LEU A 30 -23.79 20.00 11.30
N LYS A 31 -24.83 19.16 11.31
CA LYS A 31 -24.75 17.78 11.81
C LYS A 31 -23.81 16.95 10.93
N ALA A 32 -22.94 16.18 11.59
CA ALA A 32 -22.09 15.22 10.89
C ALA A 32 -22.96 14.10 10.27
N PRO A 33 -22.66 13.67 9.04
CA PRO A 33 -23.33 12.51 8.46
C PRO A 33 -23.02 11.26 9.30
N LYS A 34 -24.03 10.44 9.58
CA LYS A 34 -23.82 9.12 10.18
C LYS A 34 -23.19 8.21 9.11
N ILE A 35 -22.00 7.70 9.38
CA ILE A 35 -21.31 6.74 8.52
C ILE A 35 -21.20 5.44 9.29
N SER A 36 -21.84 4.39 8.79
CA SER A 36 -21.56 3.01 9.22
C SER A 36 -20.30 2.55 8.50
N LEU A 37 -19.25 2.22 9.24
CA LEU A 37 -18.02 1.66 8.68
C LEU A 37 -18.13 0.14 8.76
N CYS A 38 -18.21 -0.52 7.61
CA CYS A 38 -17.99 -1.96 7.52
C CYS A 38 -16.46 -2.18 7.44
N PRO A 39 -15.84 -2.88 8.40
CA PRO A 39 -14.42 -3.17 8.34
C PRO A 39 -14.10 -3.97 7.07
N THR A 40 -13.03 -3.59 6.38
CA THR A 40 -12.46 -4.44 5.33
C THR A 40 -11.83 -5.65 6.00
N LEU A 41 -12.37 -6.85 5.72
CA LEU A 41 -11.80 -8.09 6.22
C LEU A 41 -10.56 -8.48 5.40
N PRO A 42 -9.60 -9.20 6.00
CA PRO A 42 -8.50 -9.77 5.24
C PRO A 42 -9.02 -10.83 4.27
N PHE A 43 -8.32 -11.01 3.15
CA PHE A 43 -8.63 -12.08 2.20
C PHE A 43 -8.61 -13.46 2.88
N SER A 44 -9.60 -14.27 2.53
CA SER A 44 -9.68 -15.66 2.94
C SER A 44 -8.56 -16.50 2.31
N ARG A 45 -8.42 -17.74 2.76
CA ARG A 45 -7.43 -18.66 2.18
C ARG A 45 -7.75 -18.94 0.72
N GLU A 46 -9.02 -19.14 0.41
CA GLU A 46 -9.52 -19.43 -0.93
C GLU A 46 -9.29 -18.24 -1.87
N GLU A 47 -9.58 -17.02 -1.40
CA GLU A 47 -9.31 -15.79 -2.15
C GLU A 47 -7.81 -15.62 -2.41
N MET A 48 -6.95 -15.89 -1.42
CA MET A 48 -5.50 -15.82 -1.60
C MET A 48 -4.98 -16.84 -2.63
N VAL A 49 -5.54 -18.05 -2.66
CA VAL A 49 -5.21 -19.05 -3.68
C VAL A 49 -5.58 -18.53 -5.07
N LEU A 50 -6.78 -17.96 -5.24
CA LEU A 50 -7.23 -17.39 -6.50
C LEU A 50 -6.37 -16.20 -6.95
N ILE A 51 -6.02 -15.30 -6.04
CA ILE A 51 -5.14 -14.15 -6.32
C ILE A 51 -3.77 -14.66 -6.83
N LEU A 52 -3.16 -15.62 -6.13
CA LEU A 52 -1.87 -16.17 -6.54
C LEU A 52 -1.95 -16.92 -7.88
N ALA A 53 -3.03 -17.67 -8.13
CA ALA A 53 -3.25 -18.34 -9.41
C ALA A 53 -3.38 -17.34 -10.56
N ALA A 54 -4.08 -16.21 -10.35
CA ALA A 54 -4.18 -15.14 -11.35
C ALA A 54 -2.81 -14.52 -11.68
N THR A 55 -1.88 -14.44 -10.71
CA THR A 55 -0.52 -13.98 -11.00
C THR A 55 0.27 -14.93 -11.88
N ASP A 56 -0.08 -16.22 -11.87
CA ASP A 56 0.54 -17.23 -12.73
C ASP A 56 -0.07 -17.19 -14.14
N GLN A 57 -1.39 -17.04 -14.27
CA GLN A 57 -2.09 -16.84 -15.55
C GLN A 57 -1.61 -15.59 -16.30
N TYR A 58 -1.39 -14.49 -15.58
CA TYR A 58 -0.87 -13.25 -16.17
C TYR A 58 0.47 -13.45 -16.91
N LYS A 59 1.29 -14.42 -16.48
CA LYS A 59 2.55 -14.75 -17.16
C LYS A 59 2.34 -15.37 -18.53
N GLU A 60 1.26 -16.13 -18.70
CA GLU A 60 0.95 -16.91 -19.89
C GLU A 60 0.25 -16.05 -20.97
N GLU A 61 -0.57 -15.09 -20.55
CA GLU A 61 -1.41 -14.28 -21.45
C GLU A 61 -0.68 -13.09 -22.11
N MET A 62 0.49 -12.67 -21.58
CA MET A 62 1.17 -11.43 -21.98
C MET A 62 2.52 -11.71 -22.70
N PRO A 63 2.63 -11.49 -24.04
CA PRO A 63 3.74 -12.01 -24.86
C PRO A 63 5.12 -11.36 -24.66
N SER A 64 5.19 -10.09 -24.22
CA SER A 64 6.46 -9.33 -24.27
C SER A 64 7.08 -9.06 -22.90
N HIS A 65 6.26 -8.90 -21.84
CA HIS A 65 6.73 -8.66 -20.47
C HIS A 65 5.93 -9.43 -19.40
N GLY A 66 5.00 -10.32 -19.80
CA GLY A 66 4.08 -11.01 -18.89
C GLY A 66 4.76 -11.85 -17.82
N ILE A 67 5.82 -12.57 -18.20
CA ILE A 67 6.54 -13.46 -17.28
C ILE A 67 7.22 -12.68 -16.15
N GLU A 68 7.92 -11.59 -16.46
CA GLU A 68 8.59 -10.78 -15.45
C GLU A 68 7.59 -10.03 -14.57
N ASN A 69 6.58 -9.42 -15.18
CA ASN A 69 5.57 -8.67 -14.45
C ASN A 69 4.71 -9.60 -13.57
N GLY A 70 4.38 -10.80 -14.03
CA GLY A 70 3.70 -11.80 -13.21
C GLY A 70 4.56 -12.25 -12.01
N ARG A 71 5.89 -12.39 -12.19
CA ARG A 71 6.81 -12.63 -11.05
C ARG A 71 6.83 -11.45 -10.08
N ARG A 72 6.88 -10.21 -10.58
CA ARG A 72 6.80 -8.98 -9.75
C ARG A 72 5.49 -8.90 -8.97
N ILE A 73 4.35 -9.11 -9.62
CA ILE A 73 3.03 -9.08 -8.96
C ILE A 73 2.96 -10.17 -7.89
N ARG A 74 3.39 -11.40 -8.20
CA ARG A 74 3.44 -12.49 -7.22
C ARG A 74 4.31 -12.15 -6.01
N GLY A 75 5.53 -11.66 -6.24
CA GLY A 75 6.44 -11.23 -5.19
C GLY A 75 5.83 -10.13 -4.29
N LEU A 76 5.16 -9.14 -4.90
CA LEU A 76 4.50 -8.05 -4.18
C LEU A 76 3.33 -8.56 -3.33
N VAL A 77 2.48 -9.44 -3.87
CA VAL A 77 1.35 -10.04 -3.13
C VAL A 77 1.84 -10.82 -1.91
N LEU A 78 2.88 -11.65 -2.09
CA LEU A 78 3.46 -12.44 -1.00
C LEU A 78 4.11 -11.53 0.05
N LEU A 79 4.87 -10.52 -0.38
CA LEU A 79 5.46 -9.54 0.53
C LEU A 79 4.38 -8.84 1.36
N LEU A 80 3.32 -8.33 0.73
CA LEU A 80 2.21 -7.67 1.43
C LEU A 80 1.53 -8.62 2.43
N ARG A 81 1.25 -9.86 2.01
CA ARG A 81 0.54 -10.84 2.83
C ARG A 81 1.32 -11.23 4.09
N TYR A 82 2.63 -11.41 3.98
CA TYR A 82 3.45 -11.96 5.06
C TYR A 82 4.25 -10.92 5.85
N SER A 83 4.38 -9.68 5.34
CA SER A 83 5.02 -8.59 6.09
C SER A 83 4.03 -7.69 6.83
N GLY A 84 2.77 -7.61 6.39
CA GLY A 84 1.79 -6.65 6.91
C GLY A 84 2.12 -5.18 6.59
N MET A 85 3.06 -4.94 5.66
CA MET A 85 3.43 -3.60 5.23
C MET A 85 2.29 -2.90 4.49
N ARG A 86 2.28 -1.56 4.55
CA ARG A 86 1.42 -0.77 3.68
C ARG A 86 1.93 -0.85 2.24
N ILE A 87 1.03 -0.80 1.27
CA ILE A 87 1.39 -0.90 -0.16
C ILE A 87 2.46 0.10 -0.59
N GLY A 88 2.42 1.35 -0.09
CA GLY A 88 3.44 2.36 -0.41
C GLY A 88 4.83 2.00 0.11
N ASP A 89 4.92 1.38 1.28
CA ASP A 89 6.20 0.90 1.82
C ASP A 89 6.67 -0.36 1.07
N ALA A 90 5.75 -1.25 0.69
CA ALA A 90 6.08 -2.50 -0.01
C ALA A 90 6.54 -2.29 -1.45
N VAL A 91 5.93 -1.34 -2.17
CA VAL A 91 6.35 -0.98 -3.53
C VAL A 91 7.76 -0.36 -3.52
N ASN A 92 8.05 0.47 -2.53
CA ASN A 92 9.38 1.08 -2.32
C ASN A 92 10.35 0.17 -1.55
N PHE A 93 10.04 -1.11 -1.39
CA PHE A 93 10.89 -2.03 -0.64
C PHE A 93 12.22 -2.25 -1.37
N SER A 94 13.32 -2.10 -0.62
CA SER A 94 14.67 -2.24 -1.12
C SER A 94 15.41 -3.41 -0.47
N THR A 95 16.32 -4.04 -1.21
CA THR A 95 17.03 -5.26 -0.79
C THR A 95 17.88 -5.06 0.47
N ASP A 96 18.36 -3.85 0.74
CA ASP A 96 19.12 -3.50 1.95
C ASP A 96 18.29 -3.54 3.24
N ARG A 97 16.96 -3.64 3.14
CA ARG A 97 16.04 -3.80 4.28
C ARG A 97 15.81 -5.26 4.67
N LEU A 98 16.49 -6.18 3.98
CA LEU A 98 16.41 -7.61 4.20
C LEU A 98 17.79 -8.14 4.63
N GLU A 99 17.85 -8.70 5.83
CA GLU A 99 19.04 -9.36 6.38
C GLU A 99 18.72 -10.84 6.61
N GLY A 100 19.15 -11.70 5.67
CA GLY A 100 18.70 -13.09 5.61
C GLY A 100 17.18 -13.17 5.44
N SER A 101 16.49 -13.71 6.44
CA SER A 101 15.02 -13.77 6.48
C SER A 101 14.37 -12.60 7.21
N ARG A 102 15.15 -11.73 7.86
CA ARG A 102 14.63 -10.62 8.66
C ARG A 102 14.41 -9.38 7.80
N LEU A 103 13.18 -8.90 7.79
CA LEU A 103 12.80 -7.62 7.21
C LEU A 103 12.74 -6.55 8.30
N PHE A 104 13.42 -5.42 8.08
CA PHE A 104 13.37 -4.27 8.98
C PHE A 104 13.31 -2.92 8.25
N LEU A 105 12.31 -2.08 8.56
CA LEU A 105 12.21 -0.71 8.08
C LEU A 105 11.27 0.15 8.95
N TYR A 106 11.36 1.47 8.78
CA TYR A 106 10.40 2.43 9.32
C TYR A 106 9.37 2.81 8.26
N THR A 107 8.08 2.71 8.60
CA THR A 107 6.99 3.03 7.67
C THR A 107 6.89 4.52 7.38
N GLN A 108 6.69 4.90 6.13
CA GLN A 108 6.65 6.33 5.74
C GLN A 108 5.47 7.09 6.36
N LYS A 109 4.30 6.45 6.47
CA LYS A 109 3.08 7.13 6.91
C LYS A 109 3.08 7.49 8.40
N THR A 110 3.57 6.59 9.23
CA THR A 110 3.45 6.72 10.70
C THR A 110 4.79 6.68 11.43
N GLY A 111 5.90 6.37 10.75
CA GLY A 111 7.21 6.23 11.39
C GLY A 111 7.33 5.01 12.31
N VAL A 112 6.33 4.12 12.32
CA VAL A 112 6.34 2.91 13.16
C VAL A 112 7.18 1.85 12.45
N PRO A 113 8.09 1.15 13.15
CA PRO A 113 8.91 0.11 12.53
C PRO A 113 8.09 -1.13 12.18
N VAL A 114 8.44 -1.77 11.07
CA VAL A 114 8.07 -3.14 10.74
C VAL A 114 9.33 -3.98 10.90
N ASN A 115 9.27 -4.96 11.80
CA ASN A 115 10.34 -5.92 12.08
C ASN A 115 9.73 -7.31 12.08
N THR A 116 9.94 -8.09 11.02
CA THR A 116 9.33 -9.40 10.87
C THR A 116 10.27 -10.38 10.19
N ILE A 117 10.02 -11.67 10.40
CA ILE A 117 10.74 -12.75 9.73
C ILE A 117 9.84 -13.22 8.58
N LEU A 118 10.37 -13.15 7.36
CA LEU A 118 9.68 -13.63 6.18
C LEU A 118 9.84 -15.16 6.06
N PRO A 119 8.78 -15.89 5.70
CA PRO A 119 8.88 -17.30 5.38
C PRO A 119 9.78 -17.56 4.17
N GLU A 120 10.42 -18.73 4.13
CA GLU A 120 11.37 -19.10 3.08
C GLU A 120 10.79 -19.00 1.67
N PHE A 121 9.57 -19.49 1.46
CA PHE A 121 8.92 -19.41 0.14
C PHE A 121 8.66 -17.97 -0.34
N VAL A 122 8.56 -17.00 0.58
CA VAL A 122 8.45 -15.57 0.23
C VAL A 122 9.82 -15.05 -0.21
N LEU A 123 10.88 -15.43 0.49
CA LEU A 123 12.26 -15.08 0.13
C LEU A 123 12.61 -15.63 -1.24
N SER A 124 12.33 -16.91 -1.51
CA SER A 124 12.55 -17.51 -2.84
C SER A 124 11.73 -16.82 -3.94
N ALA A 125 10.52 -16.36 -3.64
CA ALA A 125 9.72 -15.58 -4.59
C ALA A 125 10.31 -14.19 -4.85
N LEU A 126 10.86 -13.53 -3.83
CA LEU A 126 11.54 -12.24 -3.96
C LEU A 126 12.87 -12.36 -4.71
N GLU A 127 13.64 -13.42 -4.48
CA GLU A 127 14.89 -13.69 -5.22
C GLU A 127 14.65 -13.91 -6.71
N THR A 128 13.56 -14.59 -7.06
CA THR A 128 13.16 -14.82 -8.46
C THR A 128 12.43 -13.63 -9.09
N THR A 129 12.13 -12.59 -8.29
CA THR A 129 11.47 -11.37 -8.78
C THR A 129 12.47 -10.49 -9.53
N PRO A 130 12.23 -10.20 -10.83
CA PRO A 130 13.11 -9.33 -11.59
C PRO A 130 13.15 -7.91 -11.00
N LYS A 131 14.35 -7.48 -10.59
CA LYS A 131 14.55 -6.16 -10.01
C LYS A 131 14.35 -5.08 -11.09
N VAL A 132 13.63 -4.02 -10.74
CA VAL A 132 13.47 -2.83 -11.61
C VAL A 132 14.72 -1.95 -11.54
N LYS A 133 15.40 -1.94 -10.38
CA LYS A 133 16.71 -1.30 -10.17
C LYS A 133 17.56 -2.16 -9.26
N GLU A 134 18.86 -1.91 -9.22
CA GLU A 134 19.85 -2.66 -8.40
C GLU A 134 19.35 -3.06 -7.00
N LYS A 135 18.67 -2.12 -6.32
CA LYS A 135 18.13 -2.29 -4.96
C LYS A 135 16.61 -2.46 -4.87
N PHE A 136 15.84 -2.18 -5.92
CA PHE A 136 14.37 -2.13 -5.83
C PHE A 136 13.71 -3.22 -6.68
N PHE A 137 12.81 -3.97 -6.06
CA PHE A 137 12.05 -5.04 -6.72
C PHE A 137 10.92 -4.49 -7.61
N PHE A 138 10.19 -3.47 -7.14
CA PHE A 138 8.91 -3.06 -7.76
C PHE A 138 8.85 -1.60 -8.24
N TRP A 139 9.77 -0.74 -7.81
CA TRP A 139 9.69 0.70 -8.06
C TRP A 139 10.65 1.21 -9.15
N GLY A 140 10.10 1.98 -10.11
CA GLY A 140 10.82 2.73 -11.15
C GLY A 140 10.69 4.26 -10.98
N ASN A 141 11.60 5.03 -11.60
CA ASN A 141 11.72 6.51 -11.44
C ASN A 141 10.49 7.34 -11.85
N SER A 142 9.41 6.74 -12.34
CA SER A 142 8.21 7.41 -12.83
C SER A 142 7.01 7.35 -11.88
N GLY A 143 7.13 6.72 -10.70
CA GLY A 143 5.99 6.59 -9.77
C GLY A 143 4.90 5.64 -10.28
N ILE A 144 5.20 4.86 -11.32
CA ILE A 144 4.34 3.86 -11.95
C ILE A 144 5.00 2.50 -11.74
N LEU A 145 4.21 1.48 -11.38
CA LEU A 145 4.67 0.09 -11.42
C LEU A 145 5.02 -0.20 -12.88
N VAL A 146 6.28 -0.54 -13.17
CA VAL A 146 6.73 -0.77 -14.55
C VAL A 146 5.93 -1.95 -15.12
N GLY A 147 4.94 -1.61 -15.94
CA GLY A 147 3.89 -2.49 -16.44
C GLY A 147 3.19 -1.89 -17.67
N GLU A 148 3.89 -1.00 -18.37
CA GLU A 148 3.54 -0.45 -19.69
C GLU A 148 4.78 -0.47 -20.58
#